data_AF-A0A830HFN7-F1
#
_entry.id   AF-A0A830HFN7-F1
#
_cell.length_a   1.000
_cell.length_b   1.000
_cell.length_c   1.000
_cell.angle_alpha   90.00
_cell.angle_beta   90.00
_cell.angle_gamma   90.00
#
_symmetry.space_group_name_H-M   'P 1'
#
loop_
_entity.id
_entity.type
_entity.pdbx_description
1 polymer ?
#
loop_
_entity_poly.entity_id
_entity_poly.type
_entity_poly.pdbx_seq_one_letter_code
_entity_poly.pdbx_strand_id
1 'polypeptide(L)'
;MPALEGKGYGKTATRYPDFQIDEETGLQWKDFRIGLGEAPKSGDVVVVDWAGYTIGYYGRIIEARNLAKGGDFEGGDDSFLRFTIGKGEMIDGFEQAIAGMREGGIRRVVVPPGPLSYENTNNPWNIKGPAPRTFSGKRTLDFVASDRGAIDKTIMFDIELLGVGKDARARRAKGTWVNEPVTK
;
A
#
# COMPACT_ATOMS: atom_id res chain seq x y z
N MET A 1 -14.65 9.13 30.83
CA MET A 1 -15.89 8.66 30.19
C MET A 1 -15.78 7.14 30.00
N PRO A 2 -16.35 6.33 30.92
CA PRO A 2 -16.24 4.85 30.91
C PRO A 2 -17.03 4.15 29.79
N ALA A 3 -17.75 4.90 28.94
CA ALA A 3 -18.69 4.35 27.97
C ALA A 3 -18.05 3.77 26.69
N LEU A 4 -16.73 3.83 26.57
CA LEU A 4 -15.97 3.45 25.37
C LEU A 4 -15.05 2.24 25.58
N GLU A 5 -14.93 1.75 26.81
CA GLU A 5 -14.03 0.64 27.14
C GLU A 5 -14.67 -0.69 26.74
N GLY A 6 -14.01 -1.47 25.88
CA GLY A 6 -14.49 -2.78 25.43
C GLY A 6 -15.58 -2.77 24.35
N LYS A 7 -16.04 -1.60 23.89
CA LYS A 7 -16.94 -1.49 22.74
C LYS A 7 -16.13 -1.33 21.46
N GLY A 8 -15.66 -2.46 20.93
CA GLY A 8 -15.21 -2.54 19.55
C GLY A 8 -16.35 -2.12 18.63
N TYR A 9 -16.33 -0.87 18.17
CA TYR A 9 -17.06 -0.44 16.98
C TYR A 9 -16.39 -1.14 15.78
N GLY A 10 -16.46 -2.45 15.62
CA GLY A 10 -17.73 -3.12 15.31
C GLY A 10 -18.02 -3.07 13.81
N LYS A 11 -17.03 -2.72 12.98
CA LYS A 11 -16.93 -3.31 11.64
C LYS A 11 -15.97 -4.47 11.75
N THR A 12 -16.47 -5.69 11.52
CA THR A 12 -15.60 -6.82 11.20
C THR A 12 -14.66 -6.35 10.08
N ALA A 13 -13.36 -6.63 10.18
CA ALA A 13 -12.43 -6.31 9.11
C ALA A 13 -13.04 -6.80 7.78
N THR A 14 -13.27 -5.86 6.86
CA THR A 14 -14.02 -6.16 5.64
C THR A 14 -13.29 -7.26 4.89
N ARG A 15 -13.92 -8.44 4.78
CA ARG A 15 -13.39 -9.56 3.99
C ARG A 15 -13.87 -9.41 2.55
N TYR A 16 -12.95 -9.47 1.61
CA TYR A 16 -13.23 -9.44 0.17
C TYR A 16 -13.21 -10.88 -0.35
N PRO A 17 -14.35 -11.48 -0.71
CA PRO A 17 -14.44 -12.91 -1.02
C PRO A 17 -13.56 -13.37 -2.19
N ASP A 18 -13.23 -12.45 -3.10
CA ASP A 18 -12.37 -12.69 -4.26
C ASP A 18 -10.88 -12.41 -3.99
N PHE A 19 -10.51 -12.10 -2.74
CA PHE A 19 -9.15 -11.87 -2.30
C PHE A 19 -8.65 -13.10 -1.53
N GLN A 20 -7.35 -13.36 -1.66
CA GLN A 20 -6.64 -14.24 -0.74
C GLN A 20 -6.49 -13.52 0.61
N ILE A 21 -6.40 -14.29 1.69
CA ILE A 21 -6.23 -13.79 3.04
C ILE A 21 -5.15 -14.57 3.77
N ASP A 22 -4.29 -13.85 4.48
CA ASP A 22 -3.44 -14.39 5.53
C ASP A 22 -4.28 -14.44 6.82
N GLU A 23 -4.69 -15.63 7.25
CA GLU A 23 -5.61 -15.80 8.38
C GLU A 23 -4.98 -15.44 9.74
N GLU A 24 -3.65 -15.36 9.83
CA GLU A 24 -2.95 -14.96 11.07
C GLU A 24 -2.96 -13.44 11.24
N THR A 25 -2.72 -12.72 10.14
CA THR A 25 -2.54 -11.27 10.17
C THR A 25 -3.75 -10.48 9.68
N GLY A 26 -4.66 -11.12 8.93
CA GLY A 26 -5.80 -10.49 8.28
C GLY A 26 -5.45 -9.69 7.02
N LEU A 27 -4.19 -9.73 6.57
CA LEU A 27 -3.77 -9.12 5.31
C LEU A 27 -4.50 -9.79 4.15
N GLN A 28 -5.10 -9.01 3.25
CA GLN A 28 -5.81 -9.55 2.10
C GLN A 28 -5.21 -9.03 0.80
N TRP A 29 -5.15 -9.85 -0.25
CA TRP A 29 -4.64 -9.41 -1.54
C TRP A 29 -5.28 -10.13 -2.73
N LYS A 30 -5.16 -9.48 -3.89
CA LYS A 30 -5.53 -10.04 -5.18
C LYS A 30 -4.47 -9.67 -6.22
N ASP A 31 -3.98 -10.66 -6.93
CA ASP A 31 -3.07 -10.47 -8.05
C ASP A 31 -3.88 -10.18 -9.33
N PHE A 32 -3.68 -8.99 -9.90
CA PHE A 32 -4.20 -8.64 -11.22
C PHE A 32 -3.26 -9.10 -12.33
N ARG A 33 -1.95 -9.16 -12.03
CA ARG A 33 -0.94 -9.75 -12.89
C ARG A 33 0.09 -10.46 -12.03
N ILE A 34 0.30 -11.75 -12.26
CA ILE A 34 1.38 -12.48 -11.61
C ILE A 34 2.67 -12.20 -12.38
N GLY A 35 3.69 -11.71 -11.68
CA GLY A 35 5.01 -11.46 -12.27
C GLY A 35 5.73 -12.74 -12.65
N LEU A 36 6.65 -12.64 -13.61
CA LEU A 36 7.45 -13.77 -14.10
C LEU A 36 8.93 -13.68 -13.72
N GLY A 37 9.37 -12.54 -13.18
CA GLY A 37 10.76 -12.33 -12.77
C GLY A 37 11.06 -12.83 -11.36
N GLU A 38 12.06 -12.22 -10.73
CA GLU A 38 12.55 -12.64 -9.43
C GLU A 38 11.52 -12.39 -8.32
N ALA A 39 11.53 -13.26 -7.31
CA ALA A 39 10.76 -13.09 -6.08
C ALA A 39 11.63 -12.35 -5.04
N PRO A 40 11.14 -11.29 -4.39
CA PRO A 40 11.91 -10.55 -3.39
C PRO A 40 12.36 -11.44 -2.22
N LYS A 41 13.59 -11.25 -1.75
CA LYS A 41 14.13 -11.88 -0.55
C LYS A 41 14.63 -10.82 0.43
N SER A 42 14.78 -11.21 1.69
CA SER A 42 15.39 -10.33 2.69
C SER A 42 16.78 -9.85 2.22
N GLY A 43 17.00 -8.54 2.29
CA GLY A 43 18.20 -7.88 1.80
C GLY A 43 18.17 -7.44 0.33
N ASP A 44 17.16 -7.85 -0.45
CA ASP A 44 17.00 -7.34 -1.82
C ASP A 44 16.48 -5.90 -1.80
N VAL A 45 16.99 -5.10 -2.73
CA VAL A 45 16.36 -3.82 -3.08
C VAL A 45 15.19 -4.12 -4.01
N VAL A 46 14.06 -3.47 -3.75
CA VAL A 46 12.89 -3.52 -4.62
C VAL A 46 12.56 -2.14 -5.16
N VAL A 47 11.97 -2.11 -6.34
CA VAL A 47 11.48 -0.89 -6.99
C VAL A 47 9.99 -1.07 -7.26
N VAL A 48 9.16 -0.16 -6.77
CA VAL A 48 7.70 -0.27 -6.89
C VAL A 48 7.05 1.03 -7.36
N ASP A 49 6.05 0.87 -8.22
CA ASP A 49 5.02 1.90 -8.41
C ASP A 49 3.85 1.56 -7.50
N TRP A 50 3.24 2.58 -6.90
CA TRP A 50 2.16 2.35 -5.95
C TRP A 50 1.12 3.45 -5.96
N ALA A 51 -0.11 3.07 -5.65
CA ALA A 51 -1.18 3.97 -5.28
C ALA A 51 -1.79 3.52 -3.95
N GLY A 52 -2.23 4.46 -3.12
CA GLY A 52 -2.78 4.19 -1.80
C GLY A 52 -4.12 4.88 -1.60
N TYR A 53 -5.03 4.23 -0.87
CA TYR A 53 -6.40 4.70 -0.64
C TYR A 53 -6.90 4.37 0.77
N THR A 54 -7.64 5.28 1.39
CA THR A 54 -8.29 5.06 2.70
C THR A 54 -9.67 4.42 2.50
N ILE A 55 -9.73 3.14 2.16
CA ILE A 55 -11.01 2.48 1.83
C ILE A 55 -11.96 2.35 3.02
N GLY A 56 -11.45 2.29 4.25
CA GLY A 56 -12.27 2.38 5.47
C GLY A 56 -12.87 3.78 5.69
N TYR A 57 -12.35 4.80 5.00
CA TYR A 57 -12.76 6.20 5.11
C TYR A 57 -12.93 6.88 3.74
N TYR A 58 -14.11 6.68 3.13
CA TYR A 58 -14.55 7.32 1.87
C TYR A 58 -13.64 7.12 0.64
N GLY A 59 -12.66 6.21 0.69
CA GLY A 59 -11.77 5.91 -0.46
C GLY A 59 -10.92 7.10 -0.89
N ARG A 60 -10.45 7.93 0.05
CA ARG A 60 -9.60 9.09 -0.26
C ARG A 60 -8.23 8.63 -0.76
N ILE A 61 -7.69 9.35 -1.74
CA ILE A 61 -6.38 9.07 -2.32
C ILE A 61 -5.29 9.52 -1.34
N ILE A 62 -4.39 8.60 -1.02
CA ILE A 62 -3.13 8.84 -0.31
C ILE A 62 -2.05 9.21 -1.32
N GLU A 63 -1.87 8.38 -2.36
CA GLU A 63 -0.93 8.60 -3.46
C GLU A 63 -1.54 7.97 -4.71
N ALA A 64 -1.41 8.63 -5.87
CA ALA A 64 -1.74 8.04 -7.16
C ALA A 64 -1.11 8.88 -8.28
N ARG A 65 -0.01 8.40 -8.87
CA ARG A 65 0.80 9.15 -9.84
C ARG A 65 0.02 9.66 -11.06
N ASN A 66 -0.99 8.92 -11.51
CA ASN A 66 -1.72 9.20 -12.75
C ASN A 66 -3.17 9.68 -12.55
N LEU A 67 -3.58 10.05 -11.33
CA LEU A 67 -4.92 10.57 -11.07
C LEU A 67 -4.90 12.07 -10.83
N ALA A 68 -5.95 12.77 -11.28
CA ALA A 68 -6.13 14.22 -11.17
C ALA A 68 -6.04 14.78 -9.73
N LYS A 69 -6.11 13.91 -8.70
CA LYS A 69 -5.99 14.26 -7.28
C LYS A 69 -4.76 13.67 -6.58
N GLY A 70 -3.85 13.03 -7.31
CA GLY A 70 -2.64 12.39 -6.76
C GLY A 70 -1.33 12.70 -7.51
N GLY A 71 -1.36 13.54 -8.54
CA GLY A 71 -0.23 13.69 -9.46
C GLY A 71 0.90 14.58 -8.97
N ASP A 72 2.08 13.97 -8.77
CA ASP A 72 3.31 14.54 -9.34
C ASP A 72 3.16 14.43 -10.87
N PHE A 73 2.84 15.53 -11.55
CA PHE A 73 2.67 15.54 -13.00
C PHE A 73 4.00 15.44 -13.77
N GLU A 74 5.14 15.41 -13.07
CA GLU A 74 6.48 15.54 -13.65
C GLU A 74 7.43 14.35 -13.39
N GLY A 75 6.97 13.28 -12.74
CA GLY A 75 7.85 12.19 -12.28
C GLY A 75 8.19 11.14 -13.34
N GLY A 76 9.43 11.15 -13.86
CA GLY A 76 10.01 10.03 -14.63
C GLY A 76 10.30 8.78 -13.79
N ASP A 77 10.92 7.74 -14.38
CA ASP A 77 11.19 6.45 -13.72
C ASP A 77 12.02 6.55 -12.43
N ASP A 78 12.81 7.62 -12.24
CA ASP A 78 13.58 7.85 -11.02
C ASP A 78 12.73 8.20 -9.79
N SER A 79 11.42 8.39 -9.97
CA SER A 79 10.47 8.72 -8.91
C SER A 79 9.76 7.51 -8.29
N PHE A 80 10.03 6.28 -8.73
CA PHE A 80 9.47 5.06 -8.11
C PHE A 80 10.01 4.85 -6.69
N LEU A 81 9.19 4.24 -5.84
CA LEU A 81 9.57 3.92 -4.47
C LEU A 81 10.63 2.82 -4.48
N ARG A 82 11.71 3.03 -3.73
CA ARG A 82 12.82 2.09 -3.59
C ARG A 82 13.11 1.86 -2.11
N PHE A 83 13.26 0.61 -1.72
CA PHE A 83 13.61 0.23 -0.34
C PHE A 83 14.17 -1.20 -0.30
N THR A 84 14.70 -1.59 0.86
CA THR A 84 15.27 -2.92 1.07
C THR A 84 14.34 -3.79 1.91
N ILE A 85 14.03 -5.00 1.42
CA ILE A 85 13.21 -5.96 2.16
C ILE A 85 13.95 -6.40 3.44
N GLY A 86 13.25 -6.42 4.56
CA GLY A 86 13.71 -6.80 5.88
C GLY A 86 14.33 -5.66 6.69
N LYS A 87 14.31 -4.41 6.19
CA LYS A 87 14.85 -3.25 6.92
C LYS A 87 13.83 -2.50 7.76
N GLY A 88 12.53 -2.82 7.62
CA GLY A 88 11.46 -2.15 8.36
C GLY A 88 11.26 -0.70 7.93
N GLU A 89 11.64 -0.35 6.71
CA GLU A 89 11.46 0.99 6.11
C GLU A 89 10.00 1.24 5.73
N MET A 90 9.21 0.18 5.53
CA MET A 90 7.79 0.23 5.19
C MET A 90 6.95 -0.32 6.34
N ILE A 91 5.64 0.01 6.34
CA ILE A 91 4.67 -0.68 7.18
C ILE A 91 4.62 -2.17 6.84
N ASP A 92 4.43 -2.99 7.87
CA ASP A 92 4.64 -4.44 7.77
C ASP A 92 3.69 -5.08 6.75
N GLY A 93 2.44 -4.59 6.66
CA GLY A 93 1.48 -5.08 5.67
C GLY A 93 1.89 -4.80 4.22
N PHE A 94 2.54 -3.66 3.96
CA PHE A 94 3.02 -3.31 2.61
C PHE A 94 4.23 -4.17 2.22
N GLU A 95 5.17 -4.35 3.14
CA GLU A 95 6.35 -5.17 2.93
C GLU A 95 6.00 -6.66 2.77
N GLN A 96 5.09 -7.18 3.62
CA GLN A 96 4.54 -8.54 3.52
C GLN A 96 3.83 -8.76 2.17
N ALA A 97 3.08 -7.76 1.68
CA ALA A 97 2.41 -7.87 0.38
C ALA A 97 3.43 -8.05 -0.75
N ILE A 98 4.53 -7.28 -0.74
CA ILE A 98 5.58 -7.33 -1.76
C ILE A 98 6.41 -8.61 -1.66
N ALA A 99 6.67 -9.10 -0.45
CA ALA A 99 7.40 -10.36 -0.25
C ALA A 99 6.71 -11.56 -0.93
N GLY A 100 5.38 -11.52 -1.06
CA GLY A 100 4.61 -12.53 -1.78
C GLY A 100 4.45 -12.28 -3.30
N MET A 101 5.11 -11.28 -3.88
CA MET A 101 5.02 -10.93 -5.31
C MET A 101 6.22 -11.47 -6.11
N ARG A 102 6.16 -11.29 -7.44
CA ARG A 102 7.27 -11.49 -8.37
C ARG A 102 7.41 -10.27 -9.27
N GLU A 103 8.63 -9.96 -9.71
CA GLU A 103 8.90 -8.84 -10.63
C GLU A 103 8.01 -8.90 -11.88
N GLY A 104 7.45 -7.74 -12.24
CA GLY A 104 6.42 -7.55 -13.26
C GLY A 104 4.99 -7.73 -12.73
N GLY A 105 4.81 -8.14 -11.47
CA GLY A 105 3.52 -8.38 -10.86
C GLY A 105 2.75 -7.09 -10.55
N ILE A 106 1.42 -7.18 -10.58
CA ILE A 106 0.50 -6.14 -10.14
C ILE A 106 -0.44 -6.75 -9.10
N ARG A 107 -0.42 -6.19 -7.89
CA ARG A 107 -1.18 -6.66 -6.74
C ARG A 107 -1.99 -5.52 -6.14
N ARG A 108 -3.23 -5.81 -5.76
CA ARG A 108 -3.98 -5.00 -4.81
C ARG A 108 -3.92 -5.67 -3.45
N VAL A 109 -3.59 -4.90 -2.43
CA VAL A 109 -3.54 -5.35 -1.05
C VAL A 109 -4.44 -4.47 -0.19
N VAL A 110 -5.15 -5.11 0.72
CA VAL A 110 -5.96 -4.50 1.77
C VAL A 110 -5.26 -4.77 3.09
N VAL A 111 -4.78 -3.69 3.70
CA VAL A 111 -4.08 -3.69 4.98
C VAL A 111 -5.08 -3.39 6.08
N PRO A 112 -5.32 -4.33 7.01
CA PRO A 112 -6.25 -4.11 8.10
C PRO A 112 -5.71 -3.03 9.06
N PRO A 113 -6.59 -2.41 9.88
CA PRO A 113 -6.16 -1.67 11.05
C PRO A 113 -5.30 -2.57 11.95
N GLY A 114 -4.29 -1.99 12.58
CA GLY A 114 -3.43 -2.66 13.55
C GLY A 114 -1.94 -2.52 13.23
N PRO A 115 -1.13 -3.47 13.75
CA PRO A 115 0.32 -3.48 13.60
C PRO A 115 0.83 -3.48 12.15
N LEU A 116 0.01 -3.93 11.19
CA LEU A 116 0.35 -3.95 9.77
C LEU A 116 0.28 -2.57 9.09
N SER A 117 -0.34 -1.57 9.74
CA SER A 117 -0.63 -0.24 9.20
C SER A 117 0.15 0.87 9.94
N TYR A 118 -0.15 2.14 9.66
CA TYR A 118 0.52 3.32 10.22
C TYR A 118 0.00 3.74 11.61
N GLU A 119 -0.46 2.81 12.43
CA GLU A 119 -1.30 3.18 13.58
C GLU A 119 -0.61 4.01 14.68
N ASN A 120 -1.45 4.84 15.32
CA ASN A 120 -1.18 5.58 16.57
C ASN A 120 0.05 6.49 16.55
N THR A 121 0.44 6.95 15.37
CA THR A 121 1.57 7.83 15.19
C THR A 121 1.14 9.17 14.62
N ASN A 122 1.57 10.25 15.29
CA ASN A 122 1.52 11.57 14.70
C ASN A 122 2.59 11.60 13.60
N ASN A 123 2.25 12.15 12.43
CA ASN A 123 3.19 12.23 11.30
C ASN A 123 3.68 10.83 10.83
N PRO A 124 2.75 9.94 10.44
CA PRO A 124 3.03 8.52 10.21
C PRO A 124 4.10 8.25 9.13
N TRP A 125 4.16 9.09 8.10
CA TRP A 125 5.13 8.94 7.00
C TRP A 125 6.57 9.25 7.39
N ASN A 126 6.81 9.85 8.55
CA ASN A 126 8.17 10.07 9.06
C ASN A 126 8.75 8.86 9.79
N ILE A 127 7.93 7.84 10.08
CA ILE A 127 8.31 6.68 10.88
C ILE A 127 8.48 5.45 10.01
N LYS A 128 7.49 5.19 9.15
CA LYS A 128 7.52 4.11 8.14
C LYS A 128 6.89 4.60 6.85
N GLY A 129 7.36 4.09 5.72
CA GLY A 129 6.75 4.27 4.42
C GLY A 129 5.65 3.24 4.10
N PRO A 130 5.08 3.26 2.88
CA PRO A 130 5.35 4.24 1.84
C PRO A 130 4.86 5.65 2.23
N ALA A 131 5.70 6.67 2.02
CA ALA A 131 5.36 8.05 2.34
C ALA A 131 4.70 8.73 1.13
N PRO A 132 3.52 9.38 1.28
CA PRO A 132 2.90 10.12 0.19
C PRO A 132 3.78 11.31 -0.22
N ARG A 133 3.87 11.61 -1.52
CA ARG A 133 4.69 12.73 -2.02
C ARG A 133 3.94 14.05 -1.92
N THR A 134 2.64 14.03 -2.19
CA THR A 134 1.80 15.23 -2.20
C THR A 134 1.39 15.67 -0.79
N PHE A 135 1.20 16.98 -0.61
CA PHE A 135 0.68 17.52 0.66
C PHE A 135 -0.72 16.99 0.99
N SER A 136 -1.60 16.88 -0.02
CA SER A 136 -2.94 16.31 0.14
C SER A 136 -2.89 14.85 0.60
N GLY A 137 -1.98 14.07 0.03
CA GLY A 137 -1.73 12.68 0.42
C GLY A 137 -1.29 12.56 1.86
N LYS A 138 -0.30 13.36 2.26
CA LYS A 138 0.16 13.44 3.66
C LYS A 138 -0.97 13.80 4.60
N ARG A 139 -1.77 14.83 4.32
CA ARG A 139 -2.93 15.19 5.15
C ARG A 139 -3.97 14.09 5.25
N THR A 140 -4.22 13.37 4.15
CA THR A 140 -5.17 12.25 4.12
C THR A 140 -4.69 11.10 5.00
N LEU A 141 -3.42 10.74 4.89
CA LEU A 141 -2.82 9.68 5.71
C LEU A 141 -2.77 10.08 7.19
N ASP A 142 -2.39 11.33 7.50
CA ASP A 142 -2.34 11.86 8.87
C ASP A 142 -3.70 11.73 9.55
N PHE A 143 -4.76 12.14 8.85
CA PHE A 143 -6.11 12.12 9.37
C PHE A 143 -6.55 10.70 9.77
N VAL A 144 -6.28 9.69 8.93
CA VAL A 144 -6.69 8.30 9.22
C VAL A 144 -5.79 7.65 10.26
N ALA A 145 -4.48 7.90 10.22
CA ALA A 145 -3.53 7.28 11.15
C ALA A 145 -3.64 7.85 12.58
N SER A 146 -3.85 9.15 12.71
CA SER A 146 -3.91 9.85 14.01
C SER A 146 -5.28 9.81 14.69
N ASP A 147 -6.35 9.45 13.95
CA ASP A 147 -7.69 9.36 14.52
C ASP A 147 -7.73 8.33 15.66
N ARG A 148 -8.08 8.77 16.87
CA ARG A 148 -8.28 7.89 18.03
C ARG A 148 -9.75 7.48 18.19
N GLY A 149 -10.59 7.83 17.21
CA GLY A 149 -12.03 7.60 17.19
C GLY A 149 -12.44 6.27 16.56
N ALA A 150 -13.68 6.24 16.05
CA ALA A 150 -14.34 5.05 15.50
C ALA A 150 -14.27 4.97 13.96
N ILE A 151 -13.23 5.55 13.35
CA ILE A 151 -13.03 5.47 11.90
C ILE A 151 -12.34 4.14 11.56
N ASP A 152 -12.84 3.48 10.51
CA ASP A 152 -12.18 2.31 9.94
C ASP A 152 -10.90 2.74 9.22
N LYS A 153 -9.76 2.30 9.77
CA LYS A 153 -8.41 2.65 9.29
C LYS A 153 -7.88 1.70 8.22
N THR A 154 -8.74 0.88 7.62
CA THR A 154 -8.35 0.00 6.53
C THR A 154 -7.81 0.82 5.36
N ILE A 155 -6.58 0.51 4.95
CA ILE A 155 -5.90 1.13 3.81
C ILE A 155 -5.76 0.09 2.71
N MET A 156 -5.88 0.54 1.46
CA MET A 156 -5.66 -0.29 0.29
C MET A 156 -4.50 0.26 -0.52
N PHE A 157 -3.67 -0.63 -1.06
CA PHE A 157 -2.65 -0.28 -2.02
C PHE A 157 -2.81 -1.06 -3.33
N ASP A 158 -2.58 -0.38 -4.45
CA ASP A 158 -2.26 -1.01 -5.74
C ASP A 158 -0.74 -0.91 -5.94
N ILE A 159 -0.07 -2.02 -6.24
CA ILE A 159 1.40 -2.13 -6.29
C ILE A 159 1.82 -2.78 -7.60
N GLU A 160 2.75 -2.14 -8.34
CA GLU A 160 3.55 -2.77 -9.40
C GLU A 160 4.92 -3.07 -8.83
N LEU A 161 5.36 -4.32 -8.90
CA LEU A 161 6.73 -4.69 -8.59
C LEU A 161 7.59 -4.57 -9.86
N LEU A 162 8.32 -3.47 -9.98
CA LEU A 162 9.06 -3.11 -11.20
C LEU A 162 10.47 -3.68 -11.26
N GLY A 163 11.06 -4.05 -10.13
CA GLY A 163 12.42 -4.57 -10.09
C GLY A 163 12.77 -5.19 -8.73
N VAL A 164 13.60 -6.22 -8.76
CA VAL A 164 14.06 -6.96 -7.57
C VAL A 164 15.57 -7.24 -7.68
N GLY A 165 16.28 -7.17 -6.55
CA GLY A 165 17.69 -7.57 -6.43
C GLY A 165 18.62 -6.42 -6.03
N LYS A 166 19.91 -6.71 -5.84
CA LYS A 166 20.90 -5.73 -5.32
C LYS A 166 21.03 -4.47 -6.18
N ASP A 167 20.92 -4.62 -7.50
CA ASP A 167 21.01 -3.52 -8.48
C ASP A 167 19.67 -3.26 -9.16
N ALA A 168 18.55 -3.47 -8.44
CA ALA A 168 17.21 -3.40 -8.99
C ALA A 168 16.96 -2.09 -9.75
N ARG A 169 16.45 -2.20 -10.98
CA ARG A 169 16.04 -1.06 -11.81
C ARG A 169 14.56 -1.17 -12.10
N ALA A 170 13.90 -0.03 -12.24
CA ALA A 170 12.51 0.00 -12.67
C ALA A 170 12.39 -0.57 -14.09
N ARG A 171 11.57 -1.60 -14.26
CA ARG A 171 11.22 -2.18 -15.56
C ARG A 171 9.71 -2.44 -15.59
N ARG A 172 8.97 -1.57 -16.25
CA ARG A 172 7.53 -1.76 -16.43
C ARG A 172 7.28 -2.89 -17.42
N ALA A 173 6.57 -3.93 -16.98
CA ALA A 173 6.20 -5.02 -17.87
C ALA A 173 5.06 -4.57 -18.81
N LYS A 174 5.07 -5.08 -20.06
CA LYS A 174 4.00 -4.79 -21.03
C LYS A 174 2.63 -5.13 -20.44
N GLY A 175 1.68 -4.18 -20.49
CA GLY A 175 0.33 -4.33 -19.97
C GLY A 175 -0.19 -3.04 -19.33
N THR A 176 -1.48 -3.01 -18.99
CA THR A 176 -2.17 -1.86 -18.41
C THR A 176 -2.07 -1.85 -16.89
N TRP A 177 -2.00 -0.65 -16.31
CA TRP A 177 -2.12 -0.46 -14.86
C TRP A 177 -3.54 -0.78 -14.36
N VAL A 178 -3.71 -1.01 -13.05
CA VAL A 178 -5.00 -1.45 -12.45
C VAL A 178 -6.18 -0.50 -12.74
N ASN A 179 -5.90 0.77 -13.05
CA ASN A 179 -6.91 1.81 -13.26
C ASN A 179 -6.75 2.59 -14.57
N GLU A 180 -5.95 2.11 -15.53
CA GLU A 180 -5.92 2.72 -16.86
C GLU A 180 -7.20 2.34 -17.63
N PRO A 181 -7.93 3.31 -18.23
CA PRO A 181 -9.04 2.97 -19.09
C PRO A 181 -8.49 2.11 -20.24
N VAL A 182 -9.07 0.94 -20.44
CA VAL A 182 -8.80 0.12 -21.63
C VAL A 182 -9.25 0.96 -22.83
N THR A 183 -8.31 1.59 -23.52
CA THR A 183 -8.59 2.22 -24.81
C THR A 183 -8.92 1.10 -25.78
N LYS A 184 -10.19 1.03 -26.18
CA LYS A 184 -10.65 0.21 -27.30
C LYS A 184 -10.09 0.73 -28.60
#